data_AF-A0A1Y0BED7-F1
#
_entry.id   AF-A0A1Y0BED7-F1
#
_cell.length_a   1.000
_cell.length_b   1.000
_cell.length_c   1.000
_cell.angle_alpha   90.00
_cell.angle_beta   90.00
_cell.angle_gamma   90.00
#
_symmetry.space_group_name_H-M   'P 1'
#
loop_
_entity.id
_entity.type
_entity.pdbx_description
1 polymer ?
#
loop_
_entity_poly.entity_id
_entity_poly.type
_entity_poly.pdbx_seq_one_letter_code
_entity_poly.pdbx_strand_id
1 'polypeptide(L)'
;MANGNREPGTEPGAVPNCSEPASTVPDSERWARAAASAKRGHGRSLTDEDLIRLAEGLTDRLGRLPTGTELIDAAGGCQKQRALRALQSVRLKLAERDAAATLAIPPAIEAELRTLMARWISVAGQQLSSRIARAQIEAEARLQEAADVASDMGQAMLDLKAQIADLQRIRRELTAKTKHLQSELRDAQRDRDTAQALTAERERVMSAVIASREAAHDN
;
A
#
# COMPACT_ATOMS: atom_id res chain seq x y z
N MET A 1 9.18 63.90 42.20
CA MET A 1 10.43 63.11 42.16
C MET A 1 10.82 62.93 40.69
N ALA A 2 12.08 63.29 40.39
CA ALA A 2 12.88 63.00 39.20
C ALA A 2 12.24 63.14 37.80
N ASN A 3 12.40 64.34 37.23
CA ASN A 3 12.63 64.55 35.79
C ASN A 3 14.04 64.06 35.42
N GLY A 4 14.18 63.30 34.34
CA GLY A 4 15.45 62.81 33.81
C GLY A 4 15.66 63.29 32.36
N ASN A 5 16.69 64.13 32.22
CA ASN A 5 17.15 64.91 31.07
C ASN A 5 17.23 64.25 29.67
N ARG A 6 17.07 65.13 28.67
CA ARG A 6 17.61 65.05 27.30
C ARG A 6 19.11 64.82 27.28
N GLU A 7 19.64 64.22 26.21
CA GLU A 7 20.64 64.86 25.32
C GLU A 7 20.74 64.16 23.94
N PRO A 8 21.29 64.84 22.90
CA PRO A 8 21.18 64.50 21.48
C PRO A 8 22.40 63.74 20.93
N GLY A 9 22.26 63.23 19.69
CA GLY A 9 23.12 62.18 19.14
C GLY A 9 24.47 62.57 18.55
N THR A 10 25.19 61.54 18.09
CA THR A 10 26.27 61.61 17.08
C THR A 10 26.52 60.21 16.50
N GLU A 11 26.34 60.09 15.18
CA GLU A 11 26.97 59.16 14.22
C GLU A 11 27.05 57.62 14.48
N PRO A 12 26.36 56.78 13.68
CA PRO A 12 26.82 55.43 13.42
C PRO A 12 27.97 55.47 12.41
N GLY A 13 29.18 55.20 12.89
CA GLY A 13 30.37 54.99 12.06
C GLY A 13 30.08 53.96 10.96
N ALA A 14 30.25 54.40 9.72
CA ALA A 14 30.13 53.63 8.51
C ALA A 14 31.03 52.38 8.57
N VAL A 15 30.42 51.20 8.50
CA VAL A 15 31.13 49.95 8.17
C VAL A 15 31.26 49.92 6.65
N PRO A 16 32.47 49.92 6.06
CA PRO A 16 32.60 49.95 4.60
C PRO A 16 32.07 48.67 3.97
N ASN A 17 31.05 48.85 3.14
CA ASN A 17 30.59 47.92 2.14
C ASN A 17 31.66 47.78 1.05
N CYS A 18 32.22 46.58 0.90
CA CYS A 18 32.98 46.18 -0.29
C CYS A 18 32.48 44.81 -0.75
N SER A 19 31.45 44.82 -1.59
CA SER A 19 31.12 43.71 -2.47
C SER A 19 32.01 43.73 -3.71
N GLU A 20 32.39 42.52 -4.15
CA GLU A 20 32.85 42.09 -5.48
C GLU A 20 34.38 41.95 -5.74
N PRO A 21 34.81 41.07 -6.68
CA PRO A 21 34.94 39.64 -6.45
C PRO A 21 36.30 39.14 -6.97
N ALA A 22 37.27 38.88 -6.09
CA ALA A 22 38.53 38.28 -6.50
C ALA A 22 38.46 36.75 -6.42
N SER A 23 37.87 36.17 -7.47
CA SER A 23 38.20 34.82 -7.91
C SER A 23 39.70 34.73 -8.15
N THR A 24 40.43 34.22 -7.17
CA THR A 24 41.71 33.55 -7.38
C THR A 24 41.72 32.35 -6.47
N VAL A 25 41.62 31.19 -7.10
CA VAL A 25 41.85 29.87 -6.51
C VAL A 25 43.37 29.71 -6.28
N PRO A 26 43.81 29.39 -5.05
CA PRO A 26 45.08 28.69 -4.84
C PRO A 26 44.81 27.45 -3.96
N ASP A 27 45.27 26.24 -4.19
CA ASP A 27 46.20 25.64 -5.12
C ASP A 27 45.61 24.26 -5.36
N SER A 28 45.22 23.95 -6.60
CA SER A 28 44.85 22.58 -6.99
C SER A 28 45.99 21.60 -6.70
N GLU A 29 47.24 22.07 -6.64
CA GLU A 29 48.40 21.27 -6.28
C GLU A 29 48.50 20.90 -4.80
N ARG A 30 48.02 21.74 -3.87
CA ARG A 30 48.08 21.44 -2.43
C ARG A 30 47.05 20.37 -2.05
N TRP A 31 45.87 20.43 -2.68
CA TRP A 31 44.86 19.39 -2.62
C TRP A 31 45.26 18.14 -3.41
N ALA A 32 45.91 18.28 -4.58
CA ALA A 32 46.43 17.14 -5.34
C ALA A 32 47.59 16.43 -4.62
N ARG A 33 48.46 17.13 -3.88
CA ARG A 33 49.49 16.51 -3.03
C ARG A 33 48.89 15.85 -1.79
N ALA A 34 47.83 16.42 -1.20
CA ALA A 34 47.07 15.77 -0.13
C ALA A 34 46.33 14.51 -0.65
N ALA A 35 45.79 14.55 -1.87
CA ALA A 35 45.15 13.41 -2.53
C ALA A 35 46.16 12.37 -3.07
N ALA A 36 47.36 12.78 -3.49
CA ALA A 36 48.44 11.89 -3.92
C ALA A 36 49.11 11.19 -2.72
N SER A 37 49.14 11.84 -1.55
CA SER A 37 49.50 11.22 -0.27
C SER A 37 48.46 10.17 0.19
N ALA A 38 47.19 10.35 -0.18
CA ALA A 38 46.10 9.42 0.14
C ALA A 38 46.11 8.10 -0.66
N LYS A 39 47.08 7.90 -1.58
CA LYS A 39 47.29 6.65 -2.32
C LYS A 39 48.21 5.64 -1.62
N ARG A 40 48.56 5.83 -0.34
CA ARG A 40 49.03 4.71 0.50
C ARG A 40 47.78 3.99 1.00
N GLY A 41 47.68 2.73 0.60
CA GLY A 41 46.45 1.93 0.61
C GLY A 41 45.52 2.22 1.78
N HIS A 42 44.23 2.38 1.47
CA HIS A 42 43.17 2.33 2.45
C HIS A 42 43.29 1.02 3.24
N GLY A 43 44.02 1.10 4.37
CA GLY A 43 43.94 0.10 5.41
C GLY A 43 42.46 -0.05 5.75
N ARG A 44 42.04 -1.31 5.86
CA ARG A 44 40.68 -1.72 6.22
C ARG A 44 40.13 -0.75 7.26
N SER A 45 39.19 0.11 6.88
CA SER A 45 38.60 1.08 7.79
C SER A 45 38.03 0.29 8.96
N LEU A 46 38.55 0.50 10.17
CA LEU A 46 38.03 -0.20 11.35
C LEU A 46 36.51 -0.03 11.40
N THR A 47 35.79 -1.11 11.66
CA THR A 47 34.34 -1.03 11.91
C THR A 47 34.10 -0.34 13.24
N ASP A 48 32.85 0.04 13.51
CA ASP A 48 32.52 0.68 14.79
C ASP A 48 32.80 -0.28 15.97
N GLU A 49 32.59 -1.58 15.80
CA GLU A 49 32.91 -2.61 16.78
C GLU A 49 34.42 -2.73 17.03
N ASP A 50 35.24 -2.64 15.98
CA ASP A 50 36.70 -2.66 16.11
C ASP A 50 37.21 -1.41 16.84
N LEU A 51 36.60 -0.24 16.60
CA LEU A 51 36.91 1.00 17.34
C LEU A 51 36.53 0.89 18.83
N ILE A 52 35.42 0.22 19.15
CA ILE A 52 35.00 -0.01 20.53
C ILE A 52 36.01 -0.93 21.25
N ARG A 53 36.39 -2.05 20.62
CA ARG A 53 37.40 -2.97 21.19
C ARG A 53 38.76 -2.29 21.37
N LEU A 54 39.15 -1.44 20.44
CA LEU A 54 40.39 -0.67 20.53
C LEU A 54 40.33 0.35 21.66
N ALA A 55 39.18 1.03 21.84
CA ALA A 55 38.95 1.93 22.96
C ALA A 55 38.96 1.21 24.32
N GLU A 56 38.38 0.00 24.40
CA GLU A 56 38.44 -0.87 25.59
C GLU A 56 39.89 -1.24 25.92
N GLY A 57 40.66 -1.75 24.95
CA GLY A 57 42.06 -2.12 25.16
C GLY A 57 42.96 -0.93 25.51
N LEU A 58 42.67 0.28 25.01
CA LEU A 58 43.34 1.50 25.45
C LEU A 58 42.97 1.91 26.87
N THR A 59 41.71 1.70 27.26
CA THR A 59 41.25 1.99 28.63
C THR A 59 41.98 1.11 29.64
N ASP A 60 42.15 -0.18 29.32
CA ASP A 60 42.88 -1.13 30.17
C ASP A 60 44.37 -0.76 30.31
N ARG A 61 44.99 -0.27 29.22
CA ARG A 61 46.40 0.14 29.22
C ARG A 61 46.66 1.47 29.93
N LEU A 62 45.76 2.44 29.75
CA LEU A 62 45.92 3.79 30.29
C LEU A 62 45.39 3.91 31.73
N GLY A 63 44.57 2.95 32.19
CA GLY A 63 43.86 3.04 33.47
C GLY A 63 42.81 4.16 33.52
N ARG A 64 42.53 4.79 32.37
CA ARG A 64 41.53 5.85 32.19
C ARG A 64 40.93 5.74 30.80
N LEU A 65 39.76 6.33 30.61
CA LEU A 65 39.18 6.41 29.28
C LEU A 65 40.09 7.25 28.34
N PRO A 66 40.41 6.76 27.13
CA PRO A 66 41.20 7.51 26.17
C PRO A 66 40.45 8.75 25.68
N THR A 67 41.21 9.79 25.32
CA THR A 67 40.64 10.97 24.67
C THR A 67 40.27 10.67 23.22
N GLY A 68 39.39 11.47 22.63
CA GLY A 68 38.98 11.29 21.23
C GLY A 68 40.17 11.30 20.26
N THR A 69 41.18 12.14 20.52
CA THR A 69 42.41 12.22 19.72
C THR A 69 43.28 10.97 19.89
N GLU A 70 43.47 10.48 21.12
CA GLU A 70 44.20 9.24 21.40
C GLU A 70 43.59 8.03 20.67
N LEU A 71 42.27 7.95 20.62
CA LEU A 71 41.57 6.89 19.89
C LEU A 71 41.72 7.02 18.37
N ILE A 72 41.65 8.25 17.85
CA ILE A 72 41.82 8.52 16.41
C ILE A 72 43.24 8.16 15.97
N ASP A 73 44.26 8.54 16.75
CA ASP A 73 45.65 8.26 16.47
C ASP A 73 45.94 6.75 16.53
N ALA A 74 45.43 6.07 17.56
CA ALA A 74 45.60 4.63 17.72
C ALA A 74 44.84 3.81 16.66
N ALA A 75 43.74 4.33 16.10
CA ALA A 75 43.00 3.72 15.00
C ALA A 75 43.65 3.97 13.63
N GLY A 76 44.74 4.73 13.54
CA GLY A 76 45.39 5.09 12.27
C GLY A 76 44.60 6.13 11.45
N GLY A 77 43.72 6.89 12.11
CA GLY A 77 42.84 7.88 11.49
C GLY A 77 41.40 7.40 11.34
N CYS A 78 40.48 7.97 12.11
CA CYS A 78 39.05 7.77 11.98
C CYS A 78 38.28 9.08 12.14
N GLN A 79 37.01 9.12 11.70
CA GLN A 79 36.18 10.30 11.86
C GLN A 79 35.94 10.59 13.36
N LYS A 80 36.14 11.85 13.76
CA LYS A 80 35.95 12.28 15.16
C LYS A 80 34.61 11.88 15.75
N GLN A 81 33.53 11.94 14.97
CA GLN A 81 32.20 11.51 15.41
C GLN A 81 32.13 10.01 15.72
N ARG A 82 32.77 9.16 14.91
CA ARG A 82 32.83 7.70 15.13
C ARG A 82 33.64 7.37 16.38
N ALA A 83 34.78 8.04 16.58
CA ALA A 83 35.58 7.92 17.79
C ALA A 83 34.77 8.28 19.05
N LEU A 84 34.04 9.40 19.03
CA LEU A 84 33.21 9.81 20.16
C LEU A 84 32.07 8.83 20.46
N ARG A 85 31.43 8.26 19.44
CA ARG A 85 30.41 7.21 19.62
C ARG A 85 30.99 5.94 20.26
N ALA A 86 32.15 5.50 19.78
CA ALA A 86 32.84 4.36 20.38
C ALA A 86 33.18 4.63 21.85
N LEU A 87 33.75 5.81 22.17
CA LEU A 87 34.02 6.21 23.56
C LEU A 87 32.76 6.28 24.42
N GLN A 88 31.65 6.77 23.88
CA GLN A 88 30.39 6.82 24.60
C GLN A 88 29.87 5.42 24.94
N SER A 89 29.99 4.46 24.02
CA SER A 89 29.61 3.07 24.29
C SER A 89 30.46 2.44 25.39
N VAL A 90 31.78 2.70 25.41
CA VAL A 90 32.67 2.22 26.47
C VAL A 90 32.33 2.88 27.81
N ARG A 91 32.03 4.19 27.82
CA ARG A 91 31.55 4.88 29.02
C ARG A 91 30.28 4.26 29.57
N LEU A 92 29.32 3.92 28.71
CA LEU A 92 28.09 3.27 29.13
C LEU A 92 28.38 1.90 29.75
N LYS A 93 29.22 1.07 29.13
CA LYS A 93 29.62 -0.23 29.68
C LYS A 93 30.34 -0.11 31.04
N LEU A 94 31.20 0.89 31.21
CA LEU A 94 31.87 1.15 32.48
C LEU A 94 30.87 1.62 33.54
N ALA A 95 29.99 2.56 33.18
CA ALA A 95 28.93 3.03 34.06
C ALA A 95 27.95 1.91 34.45
N GLU A 96 27.63 0.98 33.55
CA GLU A 96 26.84 -0.21 33.86
C GLU A 96 27.53 -1.13 34.85
N ARG A 97 28.85 -1.34 34.69
CA ARG A 97 29.66 -2.13 35.63
C ARG A 97 29.77 -1.47 37.00
N ASP A 98 30.02 -0.17 37.03
CA ASP A 98 30.11 0.61 38.27
C ASP A 98 28.75 0.69 38.96
N ALA A 99 27.67 0.90 38.20
CA ALA A 99 26.31 0.85 38.70
C ALA A 99 25.97 -0.53 39.26
N ALA A 100 26.33 -1.62 38.57
CA ALA A 100 26.14 -2.99 39.07
C ALA A 100 26.97 -3.27 40.33
N ALA A 101 28.17 -2.71 40.44
CA ALA A 101 29.00 -2.83 41.64
C ALA A 101 28.46 -2.01 42.81
N THR A 102 27.85 -0.85 42.54
CA THR A 102 27.30 0.07 43.56
C THR A 102 25.91 -0.38 44.02
N LEU A 103 25.08 -0.88 43.10
CA LEU A 103 23.79 -1.51 43.37
C LEU A 103 24.02 -2.98 43.70
N ALA A 104 24.64 -3.25 44.84
CA ALA A 104 24.67 -4.59 45.41
C ALA A 104 23.25 -4.97 45.89
N ILE A 105 22.38 -5.38 44.96
CA ILE A 105 21.06 -5.91 45.28
C ILE A 105 21.28 -7.22 46.04
N PRO A 106 20.75 -7.38 47.26
CA PRO A 106 20.83 -8.64 47.98
C PRO A 106 20.27 -9.79 47.12
N PRO A 107 20.95 -10.95 47.05
CA PRO A 107 20.56 -12.04 46.15
C PRO A 107 19.14 -12.57 46.43
N ALA A 108 18.64 -12.42 47.66
CA ALA A 108 17.27 -12.74 48.02
C ALA A 108 16.25 -11.87 47.26
N ILE A 109 16.48 -10.55 47.19
CA ILE A 109 15.59 -9.62 46.48
C ILE A 109 15.65 -9.88 44.98
N GLU A 110 16.83 -10.16 44.43
CA GLU A 110 16.98 -10.50 43.02
C GLU A 110 16.21 -11.77 42.64
N ALA A 111 16.25 -12.81 43.48
CA ALA A 111 15.50 -14.04 43.27
C ALA A 111 13.98 -13.81 43.32
N GLU A 112 13.50 -12.99 44.26
CA GLU A 112 12.09 -12.60 44.34
C GLU A 112 11.63 -11.82 43.11
N LEU A 113 12.42 -10.85 42.64
CA LEU A 113 12.12 -10.08 41.44
C LEU A 113 12.05 -10.98 40.20
N ARG A 114 13.01 -11.90 40.03
CA ARG A 114 12.98 -12.89 38.94
C ARG A 114 11.73 -13.77 39.00
N THR A 115 11.36 -14.21 40.20
CA THR A 115 10.15 -15.03 40.41
C THR A 115 8.89 -14.25 40.05
N LEU A 116 8.80 -12.99 40.47
CA LEU A 116 7.67 -12.11 40.16
C LEU A 116 7.57 -11.83 38.66
N MET A 117 8.71 -11.55 37.99
CA MET A 117 8.76 -11.38 36.54
C MET A 117 8.30 -12.65 35.81
N ALA A 118 8.78 -13.83 36.19
CA ALA A 118 8.37 -15.09 35.60
C ALA A 118 6.87 -15.34 35.76
N ARG A 119 6.32 -15.06 36.95
CA ARG A 119 4.89 -15.16 37.22
C ARG A 119 4.09 -14.17 36.36
N TRP A 120 4.56 -12.94 36.23
CA TRP A 120 3.89 -11.93 35.41
C TRP A 120 3.89 -12.29 33.93
N ILE A 121 5.02 -12.77 33.40
CA ILE A 121 5.14 -13.26 32.02
C ILE A 121 4.19 -14.43 31.78
N SER A 122 4.10 -15.37 32.74
CA SER A 122 3.18 -16.51 32.65
C SER A 122 1.71 -16.05 32.57
N VAL A 123 1.29 -15.14 33.46
CA VAL A 123 -0.07 -14.59 33.46
C VAL A 123 -0.36 -13.79 32.19
N ALA A 124 0.58 -12.95 31.75
CA ALA A 124 0.45 -12.19 30.51
C ALA A 124 0.34 -13.12 29.29
N GLY A 125 1.12 -14.20 29.26
CA GLY A 125 1.05 -15.23 28.23
C GLY A 125 -0.31 -15.93 28.17
N GLN A 126 -0.87 -16.30 29.34
CA GLN A 126 -2.21 -16.88 29.43
C GLN A 126 -3.31 -15.91 28.99
N GLN A 127 -3.20 -14.63 29.34
CA GLN A 127 -4.16 -13.62 28.90
C GLN A 127 -4.06 -13.39 27.38
N LEU A 128 -2.86 -13.31 26.83
CA LEU A 128 -2.65 -13.16 25.39
C LEU A 128 -3.18 -14.38 24.62
N SER A 129 -2.87 -15.59 25.06
CA SER A 129 -3.36 -16.82 24.41
C SER A 129 -4.88 -16.89 24.43
N SER A 130 -5.53 -16.50 25.54
CA SER A 130 -6.99 -16.44 25.61
C SER A 130 -7.60 -15.43 24.63
N ARG A 131 -6.94 -14.28 24.41
CA ARG A 131 -7.40 -13.28 23.43
C ARG A 131 -7.19 -13.74 22.00
N ILE A 132 -6.06 -14.39 21.71
CA ILE A 132 -5.77 -14.95 20.40
C ILE A 132 -6.79 -16.04 20.05
N ALA A 133 -7.08 -16.95 20.98
CA ALA A 133 -8.07 -18.00 20.77
C ALA A 133 -9.47 -17.44 20.49
N ARG A 134 -9.90 -16.40 21.22
CA ARG A 134 -11.18 -15.71 20.95
C ARG A 134 -11.20 -15.06 19.57
N ALA A 135 -10.13 -14.34 19.22
CA ALA A 135 -10.02 -13.70 17.91
C ALA A 135 -10.02 -14.72 16.77
N GLN A 136 -9.40 -15.89 16.96
CA GLN A 136 -9.44 -16.98 16.00
C GLN A 136 -10.85 -17.53 15.80
N ILE A 137 -11.58 -17.81 16.89
CA ILE A 137 -12.97 -18.27 16.82
C ILE A 137 -13.86 -17.24 16.09
N GLU A 138 -13.71 -15.95 16.40
CA GLU A 138 -14.46 -14.89 15.72
C GLU A 138 -14.10 -14.78 14.23
N ALA A 139 -12.82 -14.95 13.87
CA ALA A 139 -12.37 -14.94 12.49
C ALA A 139 -12.91 -16.14 11.71
N GLU A 140 -12.87 -17.33 12.31
CA GLU A 140 -13.43 -18.57 11.73
C GLU A 140 -14.94 -18.45 11.54
N ALA A 141 -15.67 -17.89 12.52
CA ALA A 141 -17.11 -17.64 12.40
C ALA A 141 -17.43 -16.70 11.22
N ARG A 142 -16.68 -15.59 11.08
CA ARG A 142 -16.87 -14.66 9.95
C ARG A 142 -16.53 -15.29 8.60
N LEU A 143 -15.51 -16.14 8.56
CA LEU A 143 -15.15 -16.87 7.34
C LEU A 143 -16.25 -17.88 6.95
N GLN A 144 -16.82 -18.56 7.95
CA GLN A 144 -17.93 -19.49 7.72
C GLN A 144 -19.17 -18.75 7.21
N GLU A 145 -19.56 -17.65 7.86
CA GLU A 145 -20.69 -16.81 7.41
C GLU A 145 -20.48 -16.31 5.97
N ALA A 146 -19.27 -15.87 5.63
CA ALA A 146 -18.95 -15.44 4.27
C ALA A 146 -19.02 -16.60 3.25
N ALA A 147 -18.60 -17.80 3.66
CA ALA A 147 -18.69 -19.00 2.82
C ALA A 147 -20.14 -19.42 2.58
N ASP A 148 -21.00 -19.35 3.60
CA ASP A 148 -22.42 -19.65 3.50
C ASP A 148 -23.13 -18.67 2.55
N VAL A 149 -22.87 -17.36 2.71
CA VAL A 149 -23.41 -16.32 1.79
C VAL A 149 -22.91 -16.53 0.35
N ALA A 150 -21.65 -16.89 0.16
CA ALA A 150 -21.10 -17.18 -1.17
C ALA A 150 -21.76 -18.42 -1.80
N SER A 151 -22.04 -19.45 -1.00
CA SER A 151 -22.78 -20.64 -1.43
C SER A 151 -24.20 -20.28 -1.86
N ASP A 152 -24.93 -19.52 -1.04
CA ASP A 152 -26.30 -19.09 -1.35
C ASP A 152 -26.35 -18.24 -2.61
N MET A 153 -25.41 -17.30 -2.77
CA MET A 153 -25.29 -16.51 -3.99
C MET A 153 -24.96 -17.38 -5.21
N GLY A 154 -24.10 -18.39 -5.06
CA GLY A 154 -23.80 -19.36 -6.10
C GLY A 154 -25.02 -20.16 -6.55
N GLN A 155 -25.84 -20.62 -5.61
CA GLN A 155 -27.11 -21.30 -5.89
C GLN A 155 -28.09 -20.36 -6.62
N ALA A 156 -28.28 -19.14 -6.12
CA ALA A 156 -29.13 -18.14 -6.76
C ALA A 156 -28.68 -17.83 -8.20
N MET A 157 -27.37 -17.77 -8.47
CA MET A 157 -26.85 -17.58 -9.83
C MET A 157 -27.16 -18.77 -10.74
N LEU A 158 -27.12 -20.00 -10.23
CA LEU A 158 -27.49 -21.20 -11.00
C LEU A 158 -28.99 -21.20 -11.32
N ASP A 159 -29.83 -20.87 -10.35
CA ASP A 159 -31.27 -20.77 -10.53
C ASP A 159 -31.64 -19.67 -11.54
N LEU A 160 -31.01 -18.50 -11.45
CA LEU A 160 -31.19 -17.43 -12.44
C LEU A 160 -30.74 -17.86 -13.84
N LYS A 161 -29.64 -18.60 -13.96
CA LYS A 161 -29.21 -19.15 -15.26
C LYS A 161 -30.23 -20.14 -15.82
N ALA A 162 -30.80 -21.00 -14.98
CA ALA A 162 -31.86 -21.92 -15.39
C ALA A 162 -33.11 -21.15 -15.86
N GLN A 163 -33.56 -20.15 -15.10
CA GLN A 163 -34.69 -19.29 -15.47
C GLN A 163 -34.44 -18.56 -16.80
N ILE A 164 -33.24 -18.04 -17.03
CA ILE A 164 -32.88 -17.40 -18.31
C ILE A 164 -32.96 -18.41 -19.46
N ALA A 165 -32.46 -19.63 -19.27
CA ALA A 165 -32.53 -20.67 -20.30
C ALA A 165 -33.98 -21.04 -20.64
N ASP A 166 -34.84 -21.17 -19.62
CA ASP A 166 -36.27 -21.45 -19.81
C ASP A 166 -36.99 -20.30 -20.52
N LEU A 167 -36.73 -19.05 -20.13
CA LEU A 167 -37.28 -17.87 -20.80
C LEU A 167 -36.82 -17.80 -22.26
N GLN A 168 -35.56 -18.14 -22.56
CA GLN A 168 -35.07 -18.21 -23.93
C GLN A 168 -35.78 -19.31 -24.74
N ARG A 169 -36.03 -20.47 -24.14
CA ARG A 169 -36.81 -21.54 -24.76
C ARG A 169 -38.23 -21.08 -25.08
N ILE A 170 -38.94 -20.53 -24.09
CA ILE A 170 -40.31 -20.00 -24.27
C ILE A 170 -40.33 -18.94 -25.37
N ARG A 171 -39.36 -18.03 -25.39
CA ARG A 171 -39.24 -17.00 -26.43
C ARG A 171 -39.09 -17.61 -27.83
N ARG A 172 -38.29 -18.67 -27.99
CA ARG A 172 -38.13 -19.37 -29.27
C ARG A 172 -39.44 -20.04 -29.71
N GLU A 173 -40.12 -20.71 -28.80
CA GLU A 173 -41.42 -21.35 -29.06
C GLU A 173 -42.49 -20.32 -29.47
N LEU A 174 -42.59 -19.19 -28.75
CA LEU A 174 -43.51 -18.11 -29.10
C LEU A 174 -43.17 -17.50 -30.46
N THR A 175 -41.89 -17.27 -30.75
CA THR A 175 -41.46 -16.74 -32.06
C THR A 175 -41.83 -17.69 -33.19
N ALA A 176 -41.67 -19.00 -32.98
CA ALA A 176 -42.07 -20.01 -33.96
C ALA A 176 -43.59 -20.01 -34.19
N LYS A 177 -44.39 -19.96 -33.11
CA LYS A 177 -45.86 -19.85 -33.19
C LYS A 177 -46.29 -18.58 -33.92
N THR A 178 -45.69 -17.43 -33.64
CA THR A 178 -46.00 -16.18 -34.34
C THR A 178 -45.71 -16.30 -35.83
N LYS A 179 -44.58 -16.89 -36.23
CA LYS A 179 -44.27 -17.13 -37.65
C LYS A 179 -45.28 -18.06 -38.32
N HIS A 180 -45.67 -19.13 -37.62
CA HIS A 180 -46.66 -20.09 -38.13
C HIS A 180 -48.05 -19.44 -38.32
N LEU A 181 -48.55 -18.71 -37.33
CA LEU A 181 -49.81 -17.96 -37.44
C LEU A 181 -49.74 -16.88 -38.53
N GLN A 182 -48.59 -16.24 -38.72
CA GLN A 182 -48.39 -15.29 -39.83
C GLN A 182 -48.44 -15.97 -41.20
N SER A 183 -47.93 -17.20 -41.35
CA SER A 183 -48.10 -17.97 -42.60
C SER A 183 -49.56 -18.35 -42.81
N GLU A 184 -50.25 -18.88 -41.79
CA GLU A 184 -51.66 -19.25 -41.89
C GLU A 184 -52.54 -18.04 -42.26
N LEU A 185 -52.27 -16.88 -41.67
CA LEU A 185 -52.96 -15.64 -42.03
C LEU A 185 -52.75 -15.27 -43.50
N ARG A 186 -51.53 -15.39 -44.02
CA ARG A 186 -51.22 -15.10 -45.43
C ARG A 186 -51.91 -16.10 -46.37
N ASP A 187 -51.94 -17.37 -46.00
CA ASP A 187 -52.62 -18.39 -46.81
C ASP A 187 -54.13 -18.17 -46.82
N ALA A 188 -54.74 -17.87 -45.66
CA ALA A 188 -56.15 -17.50 -45.59
C ALA A 188 -56.47 -16.21 -46.37
N GLN A 189 -55.56 -15.23 -46.38
CA GLN A 189 -55.70 -14.02 -47.21
C GLN A 189 -55.68 -14.36 -48.71
N ARG A 190 -54.73 -15.21 -49.15
CA ARG A 190 -54.68 -15.68 -50.54
C ARG A 190 -55.95 -16.44 -50.93
N ASP A 191 -56.43 -17.33 -50.06
CA ASP A 191 -57.66 -18.08 -50.29
C ASP A 191 -58.87 -17.13 -50.40
N ARG A 192 -58.93 -16.10 -49.55
CA ARG A 192 -59.94 -15.06 -49.66
C ARG A 192 -59.83 -14.29 -50.98
N ASP A 193 -58.64 -13.83 -51.36
CA ASP A 193 -58.43 -13.03 -52.57
C ASP A 193 -58.77 -13.84 -53.84
N THR A 194 -58.41 -15.12 -53.87
CA THR A 194 -58.75 -16.03 -54.97
C THR A 194 -60.27 -16.28 -55.03
N ALA A 195 -60.93 -16.48 -53.88
CA ALA A 195 -62.38 -16.60 -53.83
C ALA A 195 -63.08 -15.32 -54.32
N GLN A 196 -62.59 -14.14 -53.92
CA GLN A 196 -63.09 -12.84 -54.37
C GLN A 196 -62.90 -12.62 -55.88
N ALA A 197 -61.74 -13.01 -56.43
CA ALA A 197 -61.49 -12.95 -57.86
C ALA A 197 -62.44 -13.88 -58.63
N LEU A 198 -62.66 -15.11 -58.15
CA LEU A 198 -63.61 -16.04 -58.75
C LEU A 198 -65.05 -15.53 -58.69
N THR A 199 -65.48 -14.88 -57.59
CA THR A 199 -66.80 -14.26 -57.52
C THR A 199 -66.94 -13.10 -58.50
N ALA A 200 -65.91 -12.24 -58.63
CA ALA A 200 -65.93 -11.14 -59.59
C ALA A 200 -65.97 -11.63 -61.04
N GLU A 201 -65.24 -12.70 -61.39
CA GLU A 201 -65.32 -13.32 -62.70
C GLU A 201 -66.70 -13.95 -62.96
N ARG A 202 -67.30 -14.62 -61.97
CA ARG A 202 -68.68 -15.14 -62.08
C ARG A 202 -69.69 -14.01 -62.32
N GLU A 203 -69.57 -12.89 -61.63
CA GLU A 203 -70.42 -11.70 -61.82
C GLU A 203 -70.24 -11.10 -63.23
N ARG A 204 -69.01 -11.03 -63.74
CA ARG A 204 -68.72 -10.59 -65.12
C ARG A 204 -69.35 -11.52 -66.16
N VAL A 205 -69.19 -12.83 -65.99
CA VAL A 205 -69.77 -13.82 -66.91
C VAL A 205 -71.29 -13.77 -66.87
N MET A 206 -71.89 -13.71 -65.67
CA MET A 206 -73.34 -13.61 -65.52
C MET A 206 -73.90 -12.31 -66.13
N SER A 207 -73.25 -11.18 -65.91
CA SER A 207 -73.67 -9.91 -66.51
C SER A 207 -73.53 -9.92 -68.04
N ALA A 208 -72.46 -10.51 -68.59
CA ALA A 208 -72.31 -10.72 -70.03
C ALA A 208 -73.39 -11.65 -70.62
N VAL A 209 -73.74 -12.74 -69.92
CA VAL A 209 -74.81 -13.65 -70.34
C VAL A 209 -76.18 -12.94 -70.35
N ILE A 210 -76.50 -12.17 -69.30
CA ILE A 210 -77.74 -11.39 -69.23
C ILE A 210 -77.80 -10.38 -70.38
N ALA A 211 -76.74 -9.60 -70.59
CA ALA A 211 -76.66 -8.63 -71.68
C ALA A 211 -76.79 -9.29 -73.07
N SER A 212 -76.17 -10.46 -73.28
CA SER A 212 -76.30 -11.21 -74.55
C SER A 212 -77.73 -11.74 -74.78
N ARG A 213 -78.44 -12.10 -73.71
CA ARG A 213 -79.82 -12.56 -73.77
C ARG A 213 -80.79 -11.42 -74.04
N GLU A 214 -80.56 -10.25 -73.45
CA GLU A 214 -81.31 -9.03 -73.73
C GLU A 214 -81.12 -8.59 -75.20
N ALA A 215 -79.88 -8.56 -75.69
CA ALA A 215 -79.58 -8.25 -77.10
C ALA A 215 -80.18 -9.25 -78.11
N ALA A 216 -80.44 -10.50 -77.70
CA ALA A 216 -81.11 -11.50 -78.52
C ALA A 216 -82.65 -11.41 -78.49
N HIS A 217 -83.23 -10.65 -77.55
CA HIS A 217 -84.68 -10.42 -77.46
C HIS A 217 -85.14 -9.16 -78.21
N ASP A 218 -84.22 -8.22 -78.47
CA ASP A 218 -84.48 -6.97 -79.20
C ASP A 218 -84.30 -7.07 -80.74
N ASN A 219 -83.92 -8.25 -81.25
CA ASN A 219 -83.89 -8.60 -82.69
C ASN A 219 -85.01 -9.58 -83.03
#